data_AF-A0A0N5C525-F1
#
_entry.id   AF-A0A0N5C525-F1
#
_cell.length_a   1.000
_cell.length_b   1.000
_cell.length_c   1.000
_cell.angle_alpha   90.00
_cell.angle_beta   90.00
_cell.angle_gamma   90.00
#
_symmetry.space_group_name_H-M   'P 1'
#
loop_
_entity.id
_entity.type
_entity.pdbx_description
1 polymer ?
#
loop_
_entity_poly.entity_id
_entity_poly.type
_entity_poly.pdbx_seq_one_letter_code
_entity_poly.pdbx_strand_id
1 'polypeptide(L)'
;MASKRVISIYITEQFYRHLDGTIQKFRSVKKYIQETSRTTLDKMPKIKSSTILRPKTRSSSSFQQGTTISSLVDTFFEYWNFLIVYIDMLTRNIVFCKTTAGRMVGFVAFCFILPYIIPYNFLASKSTTSKYTLTNLQLATEKLNPLLSSVFSLQNEAHYYLLELARDRIRKRTHGLPIILTFIHEKRDKSAKLFITQYANITAFHGKNMVSEMESKKFGADKEFLKKSLEKELKSNNVVVLWNIQDLESDLPLIIHSEADIHTTSNKNAFWILTVEVDTINNDCYLILDRSLKEAWIGNHEMLNNDQILPILSRISSFPICLE
;
A
#
# COMPACT_ATOMS: atom_id res chain seq x y z
N MET A 1 -68.33 5.66 15.22
CA MET A 1 -67.41 5.13 14.18
C MET A 1 -66.93 6.17 13.15
N ALA A 2 -67.13 7.49 13.33
CA ALA A 2 -66.77 8.51 12.33
C ALA A 2 -65.41 9.24 12.57
N SER A 3 -64.78 9.09 13.74
CA SER A 3 -63.59 9.88 14.10
C SER A 3 -62.25 9.31 13.58
N LYS A 4 -62.10 7.99 13.44
CA LYS A 4 -60.83 7.37 13.00
C LYS A 4 -60.54 7.52 11.50
N ARG A 5 -61.56 7.61 10.64
CA ARG A 5 -61.38 7.76 9.18
C ARG A 5 -60.92 9.16 8.78
N VAL A 6 -61.39 10.20 9.47
CA VAL A 6 -61.02 11.59 9.17
C VAL A 6 -59.55 11.87 9.50
N ILE A 7 -59.03 11.29 10.60
CA ILE A 7 -57.63 11.43 11.00
C ILE A 7 -56.69 10.71 10.01
N SER A 8 -57.07 9.53 9.51
CA SER A 8 -56.29 8.78 8.52
C SER A 8 -56.19 9.52 7.18
N ILE A 9 -57.26 10.15 6.71
CA ILE A 9 -57.25 10.94 5.47
C ILE A 9 -56.36 12.19 5.63
N TYR A 10 -56.46 12.88 6.76
CA TYR A 10 -55.68 14.10 7.01
C TYR A 10 -54.16 13.82 7.11
N ILE A 11 -53.76 12.73 7.77
CA ILE A 11 -52.33 12.35 7.86
C ILE A 11 -51.79 11.96 6.49
N THR A 12 -52.58 11.23 5.70
CA THR A 12 -52.18 10.81 4.34
C THR A 12 -52.01 12.02 3.42
N GLU A 13 -52.93 12.99 3.49
CA GLU A 13 -52.85 14.20 2.67
C GLU A 13 -51.66 15.11 3.04
N GLN A 14 -51.33 15.23 4.33
CA GLN A 14 -50.16 15.96 4.80
C GLN A 14 -48.84 15.27 4.38
N PHE A 15 -48.81 13.93 4.37
CA PHE A 15 -47.64 13.16 3.93
C PHE A 15 -47.38 13.32 2.42
N TYR A 16 -48.44 13.28 1.60
CA TYR A 16 -48.30 13.51 0.16
C TYR A 16 -47.86 14.94 -0.18
N ARG A 17 -48.38 15.96 0.51
CA ARG A 17 -47.92 17.35 0.32
C ARG A 17 -46.45 17.54 0.71
N HIS A 18 -45.98 16.83 1.74
CA HIS A 18 -44.57 16.90 2.14
C HIS A 18 -43.63 16.19 1.15
N LEU A 19 -44.07 15.05 0.60
CA LEU A 19 -43.34 14.36 -0.47
C LEU A 19 -43.26 15.21 -1.75
N ASP A 20 -44.36 15.83 -2.18
CA ASP A 20 -44.35 16.70 -3.37
C ASP A 20 -43.47 17.93 -3.19
N GLY A 21 -43.49 18.56 -2.01
CA GLY A 21 -42.60 19.68 -1.67
C GLY A 21 -41.12 19.26 -1.67
N THR A 22 -40.82 18.03 -1.25
CA THR A 22 -39.45 17.48 -1.24
C THR A 22 -38.99 17.15 -2.66
N ILE A 23 -39.85 16.57 -3.49
CA ILE A 23 -39.57 16.26 -4.91
C ILE A 23 -39.35 17.55 -5.71
N GLN A 24 -40.13 18.61 -5.46
CA GLN A 24 -39.91 19.92 -6.09
C GLN A 24 -38.57 20.54 -5.68
N LYS A 25 -38.17 20.46 -4.41
CA LYS A 25 -36.85 20.91 -3.94
C LYS A 25 -35.70 20.13 -4.59
N PHE A 26 -35.84 18.81 -4.75
CA PHE A 26 -34.83 18.02 -5.47
C PHE A 26 -34.73 18.38 -6.96
N ARG A 27 -35.87 18.67 -7.62
CA ARG A 27 -35.88 19.12 -9.02
C ARG A 27 -35.25 20.51 -9.17
N SER A 28 -35.48 21.43 -8.24
CA SER A 28 -34.86 22.77 -8.28
C SER A 28 -33.35 22.71 -8.03
N VAL A 29 -32.89 21.86 -7.09
CA VAL A 29 -31.45 21.65 -6.84
C VAL A 29 -30.76 21.01 -8.05
N LYS A 30 -31.38 20.01 -8.68
CA LYS A 30 -30.85 19.39 -9.90
C LYS A 30 -30.73 20.40 -11.05
N LYS A 31 -31.74 21.27 -11.21
CA LYS A 31 -31.74 22.35 -12.22
C LYS A 31 -30.63 23.38 -11.93
N TYR A 32 -30.47 23.78 -10.67
CA TYR A 32 -29.40 24.69 -10.24
C TYR A 32 -28.01 24.10 -10.51
N ILE A 33 -27.78 22.82 -10.20
CA ILE A 33 -26.50 22.14 -10.47
C ILE A 33 -26.22 22.05 -11.99
N GLN A 34 -27.24 21.79 -12.82
CA GLN A 34 -27.09 21.76 -14.28
C GLN A 34 -26.82 23.15 -14.89
N GLU A 35 -27.44 24.21 -14.39
CA GLU A 35 -27.19 25.58 -14.85
C GLU A 35 -25.84 26.11 -14.36
N THR A 36 -25.43 25.76 -13.13
CA THR A 36 -24.12 26.13 -12.58
C THR A 36 -22.98 25.37 -13.31
N SER A 37 -23.16 24.09 -13.63
CA SER A 37 -22.15 23.31 -14.36
C SER A 37 -21.97 23.78 -15.81
N ARG A 38 -23.06 24.15 -16.51
CA ARG A 38 -22.96 24.74 -17.86
C ARG A 38 -22.24 26.09 -17.87
N THR A 39 -22.57 26.97 -16.93
CA THR A 39 -21.95 28.31 -16.85
C THR A 39 -20.50 28.28 -16.39
N THR A 40 -20.08 27.25 -15.64
CA THR A 40 -18.69 27.09 -15.19
C THR A 40 -17.80 26.47 -16.29
N LEU A 41 -18.33 25.62 -17.17
CA LEU A 41 -17.60 25.04 -18.30
C LEU A 41 -17.36 26.05 -19.43
N ASP A 42 -18.33 26.91 -19.75
CA ASP A 42 -18.19 27.93 -20.81
C ASP A 42 -17.25 29.09 -20.43
N LYS A 43 -16.94 29.26 -19.15
CA LYS A 43 -16.03 30.29 -18.64
C LYS A 43 -14.63 29.80 -18.28
N MET A 44 -14.30 28.53 -18.54
CA MET A 44 -12.95 28.03 -18.30
C MET A 44 -11.98 28.53 -19.38
N PRO A 45 -10.92 29.29 -19.03
CA PRO A 45 -9.90 29.67 -19.99
C PRO A 45 -9.17 28.40 -20.47
N LYS A 46 -9.06 28.22 -21.79
CA LYS A 46 -8.31 27.12 -22.40
C LYS A 46 -6.82 27.26 -22.06
N ILE A 47 -6.34 26.50 -21.09
CA ILE A 47 -4.94 26.49 -20.68
C ILE A 47 -4.12 25.76 -21.75
N LYS A 48 -3.34 26.52 -22.53
CA LYS A 48 -2.23 26.00 -23.33
C LYS A 48 -1.13 25.52 -22.38
N SER A 49 -0.59 24.35 -22.63
CA SER A 49 0.49 23.77 -21.84
C SER A 49 1.72 24.66 -21.87
N SER A 50 2.25 25.01 -20.70
CA SER A 50 3.68 25.05 -20.38
C SER A 50 3.94 25.64 -19.00
N THR A 51 4.97 25.08 -18.36
CA THR A 51 5.87 25.69 -17.37
C THR A 51 5.34 26.10 -15.99
N ILE A 52 5.89 25.38 -15.00
CA ILE A 52 6.43 25.87 -13.72
C ILE A 52 5.39 26.48 -12.77
N LEU A 53 4.93 25.67 -11.81
CA LEU A 53 4.53 26.16 -10.49
C LEU A 53 5.06 25.22 -9.40
N ARG A 54 6.12 25.68 -8.71
CA ARG A 54 6.56 25.19 -7.41
C ARG A 54 5.47 25.49 -6.37
N PRO A 55 5.16 24.57 -5.44
CA PRO A 55 4.52 24.94 -4.20
C PRO A 55 5.57 25.49 -3.23
N LYS A 56 5.28 26.68 -2.71
CA LYS A 56 5.92 27.31 -1.56
C LYS A 56 5.07 26.93 -0.34
N THR A 57 5.57 26.08 0.53
CA THR A 57 4.97 25.76 1.85
C THR A 57 6.11 25.85 2.88
N ARG A 58 6.26 27.01 3.52
CA ARG A 58 5.88 27.29 4.92
C ARG A 58 6.24 26.16 5.88
N SER A 59 7.22 26.50 6.72
CA SER A 59 7.71 25.79 7.90
C SER A 59 6.58 25.33 8.84
N SER A 60 6.61 24.06 9.20
CA SER A 60 6.07 23.54 10.45
C SER A 60 7.05 22.52 11.02
N SER A 61 7.05 22.42 12.36
CA SER A 61 8.05 21.83 13.25
C SER A 61 8.53 20.41 12.90
N SER A 62 9.82 20.20 13.15
CA SER A 62 10.50 18.89 13.13
C SER A 62 9.85 17.91 14.11
N PHE A 63 9.24 16.86 13.60
CA PHE A 63 8.97 15.66 14.38
C PHE A 63 10.28 14.85 14.44
N GLN A 64 10.91 14.86 15.61
CA GLN A 64 12.02 13.97 15.93
C GLN A 64 11.46 12.56 16.07
N GLN A 65 11.96 11.64 15.24
CA GLN A 65 11.85 10.21 15.53
C GLN A 65 13.28 9.67 15.69
N GLY A 66 13.75 9.65 16.95
CA GLY A 66 14.67 8.60 17.39
C GLY A 66 13.92 7.26 17.25
N THR A 67 14.55 6.12 16.98
CA THR A 67 15.75 5.61 17.63
C THR A 67 16.29 4.43 16.82
N THR A 68 17.36 4.63 16.05
CA THR A 68 18.32 3.56 15.67
C THR A 68 19.76 4.10 15.51
N ILE A 69 19.98 5.39 15.78
CA ILE A 69 21.32 6.00 15.83
C ILE A 69 22.01 5.72 17.18
N SER A 70 21.24 5.42 18.24
CA SER A 70 21.79 5.24 19.60
C SER A 70 22.78 4.09 19.68
N SER A 71 22.50 2.91 19.11
CA SER A 71 23.43 1.78 19.24
C SER A 71 24.78 2.04 18.57
N LEU A 72 24.82 2.73 17.42
CA LEU A 72 26.07 3.09 16.76
C LEU A 72 26.82 4.21 17.51
N VAL A 73 26.09 5.17 18.08
CA VAL A 73 26.68 6.26 18.86
C VAL A 73 27.19 5.76 20.22
N ASP A 74 26.46 4.86 20.86
CA ASP A 74 26.84 4.24 22.13
C ASP A 74 28.08 3.33 21.94
N THR A 75 28.11 2.53 20.87
CA THR A 75 29.30 1.73 20.51
C THR A 75 30.50 2.63 20.18
N PHE A 76 30.25 3.79 19.54
CA PHE A 76 31.29 4.76 19.24
C PHE A 76 31.82 5.46 20.50
N PHE A 77 30.95 5.81 21.45
CA PHE A 77 31.34 6.37 22.75
C PHE A 77 32.08 5.36 23.61
N GLU A 78 31.68 4.09 23.62
CA GLU A 78 32.41 3.02 24.31
C GLU A 78 33.79 2.80 23.70
N TYR A 79 33.89 2.78 22.37
CA TYR A 79 35.19 2.65 21.68
C TYR A 79 36.09 3.87 21.92
N TRP A 80 35.52 5.09 21.93
CA TRP A 80 36.26 6.31 22.26
C TRP A 80 36.74 6.34 23.71
N ASN A 81 35.90 5.93 24.66
CA ASN A 81 36.28 5.84 26.07
C ASN A 81 37.36 4.78 26.28
N PHE A 82 37.27 3.63 25.61
CA PHE A 82 38.32 2.60 25.65
C PHE A 82 39.63 3.12 25.06
N LEU A 83 39.58 3.83 23.93
CA LEU A 83 40.76 4.43 23.28
C LEU A 83 41.42 5.48 24.18
N ILE A 84 40.63 6.35 24.83
CA ILE A 84 41.14 7.37 25.77
C ILE A 84 41.80 6.71 26.98
N VAL A 85 41.18 5.69 27.58
CA VAL A 85 41.76 4.95 28.72
C VAL A 85 43.05 4.24 28.31
N TYR A 86 43.09 3.63 27.12
CA TYR A 86 44.29 2.97 26.60
C TYR A 86 45.44 3.96 26.35
N ILE A 87 45.14 5.16 25.84
CA ILE A 87 46.11 6.24 25.65
C ILE A 87 46.61 6.78 26.99
N ASP A 88 45.74 6.96 27.98
CA ASP A 88 46.14 7.43 29.33
C ASP A 88 47.04 6.38 30.03
N MET A 89 46.76 5.09 29.82
CA MET A 89 47.58 3.99 30.33
C MET A 89 48.96 3.91 29.66
N LEU A 90 49.01 4.11 28.34
CA LEU A 90 50.26 4.17 27.55
C LEU A 90 51.13 5.38 27.92
N THR A 91 50.51 6.55 28.09
CA THR A 91 51.23 7.80 28.43
C THR A 91 51.74 7.82 29.87
N ARG A 92 51.09 7.12 30.81
CA ARG A 92 51.60 6.94 32.18
C ARG A 92 52.80 5.99 32.28
N ASN A 93 52.88 4.98 31.42
CA ASN A 93 53.92 3.93 31.48
C ASN A 93 55.21 4.25 30.72
N ILE A 94 55.24 5.29 29.89
CA ILE A 94 56.43 5.67 29.12
C ILE A 94 57.13 6.85 29.80
N VAL A 95 58.30 6.60 30.40
CA VAL A 95 59.14 7.59 31.10
C VAL A 95 59.41 8.85 30.24
N PHE A 96 59.43 8.69 28.92
CA PHE A 96 59.62 9.76 27.95
C PHE A 96 58.45 10.78 27.89
N CYS A 97 57.23 10.42 28.30
CA CYS A 97 56.05 11.30 28.27
C CYS A 97 55.90 12.21 29.50
N LYS A 98 56.83 12.14 30.47
CA LYS A 98 56.83 13.02 31.66
C LYS A 98 57.43 14.40 31.40
N THR A 99 58.24 14.56 30.35
CA THR A 99 58.78 15.87 29.95
C THR A 99 57.84 16.57 28.96
N THR A 100 57.78 17.89 29.02
CA THR A 100 56.98 18.72 28.08
C THR A 100 57.34 18.45 26.62
N ALA A 101 58.62 18.17 26.33
CA ALA A 101 59.08 17.79 24.99
C ALA A 101 58.53 16.43 24.53
N GLY A 102 58.53 15.41 25.41
CA GLY A 102 57.99 14.10 25.07
C GLY A 102 56.48 14.09 24.85
N ARG A 103 55.74 14.94 25.57
CA ARG A 103 54.29 15.15 25.34
C ARG A 103 54.02 15.78 23.97
N MET A 104 54.82 16.76 23.54
CA MET A 104 54.69 17.35 22.21
C MET A 104 54.99 16.33 21.10
N VAL A 105 56.04 15.53 21.23
CA VAL A 105 56.38 14.51 20.23
C VAL A 105 55.29 13.43 20.16
N GLY A 106 54.75 13.00 21.29
CA GLY A 106 53.62 12.06 21.34
C GLY A 106 52.36 12.61 20.69
N PHE A 107 52.04 13.89 20.92
CA PHE A 107 50.88 14.55 20.31
C PHE A 107 51.04 14.69 18.79
N VAL A 108 52.24 15.02 18.32
CA VAL A 108 52.53 15.09 16.88
C VAL A 108 52.40 13.71 16.23
N ALA A 109 52.98 12.67 16.83
CA ALA A 109 52.84 11.29 16.33
C ALA A 109 51.37 10.85 16.28
N PHE A 110 50.57 11.22 17.29
CA PHE A 110 49.13 10.94 17.32
C PHE A 110 48.38 11.63 16.17
N CYS A 111 48.67 12.90 15.90
CA CYS A 111 48.09 13.63 14.76
C CYS A 111 48.43 13.01 13.39
N PHE A 112 49.58 12.34 13.26
CA PHE A 112 49.96 11.64 12.03
C PHE A 112 49.33 10.24 11.89
N ILE A 113 48.97 9.59 13.01
CA ILE A 113 48.35 8.26 13.02
C ILE A 113 46.81 8.35 12.92
N LEU A 114 46.20 9.42 13.46
CA LEU A 114 44.75 9.66 13.44
C LEU A 114 44.10 9.49 12.04
N PRO A 115 44.69 10.00 10.95
CA PRO A 115 44.12 9.87 9.60
C PRO A 115 44.13 8.43 9.06
N TYR A 116 44.97 7.55 9.62
CA TYR A 116 45.06 6.13 9.23
C TYR A 116 44.09 5.24 10.02
N ILE A 117 43.68 5.66 11.22
CA ILE A 117 42.72 4.92 12.07
C ILE A 117 41.28 5.35 11.77
N ILE A 118 41.05 6.61 11.38
CA ILE A 118 39.74 7.05 10.92
C ILE A 118 39.50 6.45 9.54
N PRO A 119 38.50 5.56 9.35
CA PRO A 119 38.23 5.01 8.04
C PRO A 119 37.96 6.16 7.05
N TYR A 120 38.59 6.09 5.89
CA TYR A 120 38.52 7.07 4.78
C TYR A 120 37.08 7.47 4.40
N ASN A 121 36.09 6.69 4.84
CA ASN A 121 34.66 6.99 4.78
C ASN A 121 34.24 8.30 5.47
N PHE A 122 35.02 8.85 6.42
CA PHE A 122 34.67 10.13 7.08
C PHE A 122 35.23 11.38 6.38
N LEU A 123 36.39 11.29 5.72
CA LEU A 123 37.05 12.42 5.06
C LEU A 123 36.60 12.65 3.61
N ALA A 124 35.86 11.70 3.02
CA ALA A 124 35.17 11.86 1.74
C ALA A 124 33.76 12.49 1.88
N SER A 125 33.41 13.04 3.04
CA SER A 125 32.23 13.88 3.22
C SER A 125 32.50 15.27 2.62
N LYS A 126 32.56 15.36 1.28
CA LYS A 126 32.22 16.63 0.63
C LYS A 126 30.83 17.00 1.14
N SER A 127 30.72 18.11 1.84
CA SER A 127 29.46 18.79 2.11
C SER A 127 28.91 19.35 0.79
N THR A 128 28.65 18.49 -0.19
CA THR A 128 27.59 18.73 -1.15
C THR A 128 26.33 18.79 -0.30
N THR A 129 25.77 19.99 -0.17
CA THR A 129 24.35 20.18 0.12
C THR A 129 23.59 19.39 -0.94
N SER A 130 23.40 18.09 -0.70
CA SER A 130 22.51 17.30 -1.50
C SER A 130 21.15 17.93 -1.27
N LYS A 131 20.58 18.51 -2.34
CA LYS A 131 19.13 18.43 -2.47
C LYS A 131 18.85 16.95 -2.27
N TYR A 132 18.26 16.57 -1.13
CA TYR A 132 17.86 15.20 -0.87
C TYR A 132 16.93 14.78 -2.02
N THR A 133 17.50 14.13 -3.03
CA THR A 133 16.72 13.42 -4.03
C THR A 133 16.23 12.19 -3.31
N LEU A 134 15.02 12.26 -2.74
CA LEU A 134 14.32 11.14 -2.16
C LEU A 134 14.42 9.95 -3.11
N THR A 135 14.83 8.80 -2.57
CA THR A 135 14.88 7.55 -3.33
C THR A 135 13.47 7.17 -3.79
N ASN A 136 13.33 6.44 -4.90
CA ASN A 136 12.03 5.94 -5.37
C ASN A 136 11.26 5.18 -4.28
N LEU A 137 11.96 4.47 -3.39
CA LEU A 137 11.36 3.78 -2.26
C LEU A 137 10.77 4.75 -1.23
N GLN A 138 11.48 5.83 -0.89
CA GLN A 138 10.98 6.84 0.04
C GLN A 138 9.75 7.54 -0.53
N LEU A 139 9.79 7.93 -1.81
CA LEU A 139 8.64 8.53 -2.50
C LEU A 139 7.43 7.59 -2.54
N ALA A 140 7.65 6.28 -2.73
CA ALA A 140 6.58 5.29 -2.70
C ALA A 140 5.98 5.15 -1.30
N THR A 141 6.83 5.05 -0.29
CA THR A 141 6.43 4.90 1.12
C THR A 141 5.65 6.13 1.59
N GLU A 142 6.08 7.33 1.21
CA GLU A 142 5.37 8.58 1.50
C GLU A 142 3.99 8.68 0.86
N LYS A 143 3.75 8.01 -0.27
CA LYS A 143 2.42 7.92 -0.89
C LYS A 143 1.57 6.79 -0.34
N LEU A 144 2.20 5.66 -0.01
CA LEU A 144 1.51 4.47 0.47
C LEU A 144 1.02 4.66 1.91
N ASN A 145 1.83 5.25 2.79
CA ASN A 145 1.46 5.44 4.20
C ASN A 145 0.16 6.25 4.37
N PRO A 146 -0.05 7.40 3.69
CA PRO A 146 -1.32 8.12 3.77
C PRO A 146 -2.50 7.31 3.23
N LEU A 147 -2.30 6.54 2.15
CA LEU A 147 -3.34 5.68 1.57
C LEU A 147 -3.74 4.56 2.55
N LEU A 148 -2.76 3.90 3.16
CA LEU A 148 -3.04 2.85 4.14
C LEU A 148 -3.66 3.44 5.41
N SER A 149 -3.20 4.60 5.85
CA SER A 149 -3.74 5.31 7.02
C SER A 149 -5.16 5.84 6.81
N SER A 150 -5.62 5.99 5.57
CA SER A 150 -7.01 6.40 5.30
C SER A 150 -8.02 5.28 5.50
N VAL A 151 -7.57 4.02 5.54
CA VAL A 151 -8.41 2.84 5.72
C VAL A 151 -8.11 2.13 7.04
N PHE A 152 -6.84 2.03 7.41
CA PHE A 152 -6.37 1.28 8.57
C PHE A 152 -5.72 2.18 9.61
N SER A 153 -5.90 1.85 10.89
CA SER A 153 -5.11 2.48 11.96
C SER A 153 -3.62 2.13 11.81
N LEU A 154 -2.72 2.96 12.33
CA LEU A 154 -1.27 2.72 12.24
C LEU A 154 -0.81 1.45 12.98
N GLN A 155 -1.61 0.94 13.91
CA GLN A 155 -1.35 -0.27 14.67
C GLN A 155 -2.00 -1.52 14.04
N ASN A 156 -2.75 -1.34 12.96
CA ASN A 156 -3.43 -2.44 12.29
C ASN A 156 -2.42 -3.33 11.54
N GLU A 157 -2.54 -4.64 11.68
CA GLU A 157 -1.65 -5.61 11.04
C GLU A 157 -1.67 -5.53 9.51
N ALA A 158 -2.84 -5.28 8.90
CA ALA A 158 -2.98 -5.12 7.46
C ALA A 158 -2.24 -3.88 6.94
N HIS A 159 -2.20 -2.79 7.72
CA HIS A 159 -1.38 -1.63 7.37
C HIS A 159 0.09 -2.03 7.28
N TYR A 160 0.63 -2.62 8.34
CA TYR A 160 2.04 -3.00 8.40
C TYR A 160 2.38 -4.01 7.30
N TYR A 161 1.55 -5.04 7.11
CA TYR A 161 1.72 -6.08 6.11
C TYR A 161 1.74 -5.51 4.67
N LEU A 162 0.76 -4.69 4.31
CA LEU A 162 0.69 -4.07 2.98
C LEU A 162 1.88 -3.15 2.71
N LEU A 163 2.31 -2.41 3.74
CA LEU A 163 3.48 -1.54 3.63
C LEU A 163 4.77 -2.33 3.42
N GLU A 164 4.98 -3.39 4.19
CA GLU A 164 6.16 -4.27 4.06
C GLU A 164 6.17 -4.95 2.69
N LEU A 165 5.05 -5.52 2.27
CA LEU A 165 4.90 -6.22 1.00
C LEU A 165 5.21 -5.31 -0.20
N ALA A 166 4.68 -4.09 -0.19
CA ALA A 166 4.97 -3.11 -1.23
C ALA A 166 6.45 -2.69 -1.23
N ARG A 167 7.06 -2.48 -0.05
CA ARG A 167 8.48 -2.12 0.07
C ARG A 167 9.39 -3.23 -0.45
N ASP A 168 9.10 -4.48 -0.13
CA ASP A 168 9.90 -5.61 -0.56
C ASP A 168 9.79 -5.84 -2.08
N ARG A 169 8.60 -5.63 -2.63
CA ARG A 169 8.42 -5.65 -4.09
C ARG A 169 9.19 -4.53 -4.79
N ILE A 170 9.13 -3.29 -4.29
CA ILE A 170 9.87 -2.15 -4.86
C ILE A 170 11.39 -2.38 -4.78
N ARG A 171 11.85 -2.99 -3.68
CA ARG A 171 13.26 -3.40 -3.50
C ARG A 171 13.65 -4.63 -4.32
N LYS A 172 12.71 -5.28 -4.99
CA LYS A 172 12.89 -6.55 -5.72
C LYS A 172 13.45 -7.66 -4.83
N ARG A 173 13.06 -7.71 -3.55
CA ARG A 173 13.51 -8.77 -2.62
C ARG A 173 12.73 -10.07 -2.78
N THR A 174 11.53 -10.02 -3.34
CA THR A 174 10.62 -11.16 -3.52
C THR A 174 10.80 -11.88 -4.85
N HIS A 175 12.05 -12.13 -5.25
CA HIS A 175 12.32 -12.86 -6.49
C HIS A 175 12.01 -14.35 -6.33
N GLY A 176 11.26 -14.91 -7.27
CA GLY A 176 11.03 -16.35 -7.35
C GLY A 176 9.79 -16.89 -6.63
N LEU A 177 8.95 -16.02 -6.05
CA LEU A 177 7.68 -16.37 -5.44
C LEU A 177 6.54 -15.49 -5.97
N PRO A 178 5.44 -16.05 -6.50
CA PRO A 178 4.26 -15.27 -6.81
C PRO A 178 3.68 -14.71 -5.50
N ILE A 179 3.37 -13.41 -5.49
CA ILE A 179 2.71 -12.77 -4.35
C ILE A 179 1.22 -12.74 -4.66
N ILE A 180 0.39 -13.21 -3.72
CA ILE A 180 -1.06 -13.14 -3.80
C ILE A 180 -1.58 -12.40 -2.57
N LEU A 181 -2.39 -11.39 -2.84
CA LEU A 181 -3.08 -10.58 -1.86
C LEU A 181 -4.57 -10.62 -2.17
N THR A 182 -5.40 -10.91 -1.17
CA THR A 182 -6.85 -11.00 -1.35
C THR A 182 -7.54 -9.91 -0.53
N PHE A 183 -8.25 -9.01 -1.20
CA PHE A 183 -9.12 -8.03 -0.54
C PHE A 183 -10.56 -8.51 -0.55
N ILE A 184 -11.26 -8.28 0.55
CA ILE A 184 -12.69 -8.51 0.70
C ILE A 184 -13.33 -7.15 0.93
N HIS A 185 -14.35 -6.81 0.15
CA HIS A 185 -15.02 -5.52 0.29
C HIS A 185 -16.53 -5.66 0.16
N GLU A 186 -17.26 -4.72 0.76
CA GLU A 186 -18.71 -4.69 0.65
C GLU A 186 -19.16 -4.17 -0.72
N LYS A 187 -20.26 -4.71 -1.27
CA LYS A 187 -20.90 -4.22 -2.53
C LYS A 187 -21.23 -2.74 -2.52
N ARG A 188 -21.58 -2.22 -1.33
CA ARG A 188 -21.95 -0.82 -1.16
C ARG A 188 -20.74 0.11 -1.07
N ASP A 189 -19.55 -0.41 -0.75
CA ASP A 189 -18.37 0.41 -0.59
C ASP A 189 -17.71 0.71 -1.94
N LYS A 190 -18.00 1.91 -2.46
CA LYS A 190 -17.39 2.41 -3.69
C LYS A 190 -15.94 2.84 -3.50
N SER A 191 -15.48 2.99 -2.25
CA SER A 191 -14.14 3.45 -1.94
C SER A 191 -13.10 2.32 -1.98
N ALA A 192 -13.48 1.07 -1.69
CA ALA A 192 -12.63 -0.11 -1.82
C ALA A 192 -11.95 -0.22 -3.19
N LYS A 193 -12.72 -0.10 -4.28
CA LYS A 193 -12.16 -0.16 -5.63
C LYS A 193 -11.11 0.92 -5.86
N LEU A 194 -11.37 2.15 -5.40
CA LEU A 194 -10.43 3.25 -5.50
C LEU A 194 -9.15 2.97 -4.70
N PHE A 195 -9.29 2.50 -3.45
CA PHE A 195 -8.17 2.15 -2.59
C PHE A 195 -7.29 1.07 -3.22
N ILE A 196 -7.89 -0.03 -3.67
CA ILE A 196 -7.17 -1.17 -4.27
C ILE A 196 -6.44 -0.74 -5.54
N THR A 197 -7.10 0.01 -6.43
CA THR A 197 -6.47 0.56 -7.64
C THR A 197 -5.32 1.51 -7.30
N GLN A 198 -5.46 2.37 -6.28
CA GLN A 198 -4.38 3.26 -5.84
C GLN A 198 -3.19 2.48 -5.25
N TYR A 199 -3.46 1.47 -4.43
CA TYR A 199 -2.44 0.60 -3.85
C TYR A 199 -1.67 -0.15 -4.95
N ALA A 200 -2.37 -0.74 -5.91
CA ALA A 200 -1.79 -1.42 -7.06
C ALA A 200 -0.89 -0.47 -7.87
N ASN A 201 -1.37 0.74 -8.16
CA ASN A 201 -0.64 1.75 -8.94
C ASN A 201 0.62 2.24 -8.23
N ILE A 202 0.56 2.55 -6.93
CA ILE A 202 1.75 2.99 -6.18
C ILE A 202 2.79 1.87 -6.13
N THR A 203 2.35 0.63 -5.91
CA THR A 203 3.21 -0.56 -5.87
C THR A 203 3.85 -0.84 -7.24
N ALA A 204 3.12 -0.63 -8.34
CA ALA A 204 3.60 -0.85 -9.71
C ALA A 204 4.53 0.26 -10.23
N PHE A 205 4.18 1.52 -9.97
CA PHE A 205 4.83 2.71 -10.54
C PHE A 205 6.33 2.75 -10.24
N HIS A 206 6.73 2.40 -9.03
CA HIS A 206 8.13 2.45 -8.61
C HIS A 206 8.96 1.26 -9.09
N GLY A 207 8.31 0.19 -9.59
CA GLY A 207 8.95 -0.97 -10.22
C GLY A 207 9.11 -0.84 -11.75
N LYS A 208 8.59 0.22 -12.38
CA LYS A 208 8.35 0.31 -13.84
C LYS A 208 7.40 -0.78 -14.35
N ASN A 209 6.44 -1.17 -13.52
CA ASN A 209 5.49 -2.22 -13.81
C ASN A 209 4.16 -1.60 -14.28
N MET A 210 3.42 -2.32 -15.11
CA MET A 210 2.05 -1.93 -15.45
C MET A 210 1.07 -2.60 -14.47
N VAL A 211 -0.02 -1.90 -14.17
CA VAL A 211 -1.19 -2.50 -13.53
C VAL A 211 -2.12 -2.99 -14.63
N SER A 212 -2.49 -4.26 -14.56
CA SER A 212 -3.44 -4.88 -15.47
C SER A 212 -4.66 -5.31 -14.68
N GLU A 213 -5.82 -4.76 -15.03
CA GLU A 213 -7.07 -5.04 -14.35
C GLU A 213 -7.97 -5.95 -15.21
N MET A 214 -8.51 -7.00 -14.60
CA MET A 214 -9.41 -7.96 -15.22
C MET A 214 -10.65 -8.15 -14.34
N GLU A 215 -11.81 -8.31 -14.96
CA GLU A 215 -13.08 -8.52 -14.26
C GLU A 215 -13.51 -9.96 -14.47
N SER A 216 -13.65 -10.74 -13.39
CA SER A 216 -13.89 -12.19 -13.47
C SER A 216 -15.13 -12.55 -14.29
N LYS A 217 -16.22 -11.79 -14.11
CA LYS A 217 -17.47 -11.96 -14.86
C LYS A 217 -17.31 -11.88 -16.38
N LYS A 218 -16.27 -11.23 -16.91
CA LYS A 218 -16.05 -11.12 -18.37
C LYS A 218 -15.62 -12.43 -19.01
N PHE A 219 -15.11 -13.37 -18.22
CA PHE A 219 -14.62 -14.65 -18.75
C PHE A 219 -15.74 -15.67 -18.96
N GLY A 220 -16.84 -15.58 -18.21
CA GLY A 220 -17.87 -16.62 -18.18
C GLY A 220 -17.23 -17.98 -17.93
N ALA A 221 -17.60 -18.99 -18.73
CA ALA A 221 -17.01 -20.32 -18.71
C ALA A 221 -15.79 -20.49 -19.67
N ASP A 222 -15.28 -19.44 -20.31
CA ASP A 222 -14.20 -19.55 -21.31
C ASP A 222 -12.81 -19.59 -20.65
N LYS A 223 -12.35 -20.80 -20.39
CA LYS A 223 -11.03 -21.11 -19.82
C LYS A 223 -9.86 -20.59 -20.67
N GLU A 224 -9.96 -20.70 -21.99
CA GLU A 224 -8.88 -20.29 -22.90
C GLU A 224 -8.77 -18.77 -22.97
N PHE A 225 -9.90 -18.06 -22.89
CA PHE A 225 -9.90 -16.62 -22.81
C PHE A 225 -9.25 -16.09 -21.53
N LEU A 226 -9.52 -16.72 -20.36
CA LEU A 226 -8.83 -16.38 -19.12
C LEU A 226 -7.33 -16.65 -19.25
N LYS A 227 -6.91 -17.84 -19.69
CA LYS A 227 -5.48 -18.17 -19.85
C LYS A 227 -4.74 -17.19 -20.75
N LYS A 228 -5.26 -16.89 -21.95
CA LYS A 228 -4.64 -15.94 -22.88
C LYS A 228 -4.55 -14.53 -22.30
N SER A 229 -5.56 -14.12 -21.54
CA SER A 229 -5.54 -12.84 -20.83
C SER A 229 -4.43 -12.81 -19.78
N LEU A 230 -4.32 -13.87 -18.98
CA LEU A 230 -3.26 -14.03 -17.99
C LEU A 230 -1.87 -14.06 -18.63
N GLU A 231 -1.64 -14.86 -19.67
CA GLU A 231 -0.36 -14.91 -20.38
C GLU A 231 0.08 -13.54 -20.93
N LYS A 232 -0.89 -12.76 -21.42
CA LYS A 232 -0.62 -11.42 -21.93
C LYS A 232 -0.27 -10.44 -20.81
N GLU A 233 -1.03 -10.46 -19.73
CA GLU A 233 -0.95 -9.47 -18.66
C GLU A 233 0.10 -9.82 -17.59
N LEU A 234 0.51 -11.09 -17.45
CA LEU A 234 1.56 -11.57 -16.54
C LEU A 234 2.98 -11.37 -17.11
N LYS A 235 3.18 -10.55 -18.14
CA LYS A 235 4.53 -10.23 -18.63
C LYS A 235 5.38 -9.62 -17.50
N SER A 236 6.65 -10.02 -17.47
CA SER A 236 7.56 -9.96 -16.33
C SER A 236 7.51 -8.63 -15.55
N ASN A 237 6.88 -8.71 -14.36
CA ASN A 237 6.78 -7.73 -13.27
C ASN A 237 5.44 -6.99 -13.13
N ASN A 238 4.43 -7.25 -13.96
CA ASN A 238 3.13 -6.61 -13.81
C ASN A 238 2.43 -6.90 -12.46
N VAL A 239 1.60 -5.94 -12.03
CA VAL A 239 0.65 -6.10 -10.94
C VAL A 239 -0.69 -6.42 -11.58
N VAL A 240 -1.20 -7.62 -11.34
CA VAL A 240 -2.48 -8.09 -11.88
C VAL A 240 -3.54 -7.95 -10.82
N VAL A 241 -4.60 -7.20 -11.14
CA VAL A 241 -5.79 -7.12 -10.30
C VAL A 241 -6.89 -7.93 -10.96
N LEU A 242 -7.32 -9.00 -10.29
CA LEU A 242 -8.46 -9.82 -10.72
C LEU A 242 -9.66 -9.50 -9.82
N TRP A 243 -10.59 -8.76 -10.39
CA TRP A 243 -11.79 -8.30 -9.71
C TRP A 243 -12.81 -9.42 -9.55
N ASN A 244 -13.43 -9.52 -8.37
CA ASN A 244 -14.56 -10.38 -8.05
C ASN A 244 -14.37 -11.86 -8.39
N ILE A 245 -13.38 -12.52 -7.79
CA ILE A 245 -13.06 -13.93 -8.11
C ILE A 245 -14.21 -14.91 -7.81
N GLN A 246 -15.17 -14.53 -6.98
CA GLN A 246 -16.40 -15.29 -6.76
C GLN A 246 -17.26 -15.43 -8.03
N ASP A 247 -17.10 -14.55 -9.01
CA ASP A 247 -17.83 -14.58 -10.29
C ASP A 247 -17.18 -15.50 -11.34
N LEU A 248 -16.08 -16.19 -11.00
CA LEU A 248 -15.47 -17.18 -11.88
C LEU A 248 -16.34 -18.44 -11.95
N GLU A 249 -16.78 -18.80 -13.16
CA GLU A 249 -17.64 -19.94 -13.42
C GLU A 249 -16.81 -21.22 -13.71
N SER A 250 -17.47 -22.38 -13.74
CA SER A 250 -16.87 -23.65 -14.19
C SER A 250 -15.60 -24.01 -13.40
N ASP A 251 -14.58 -24.45 -14.12
CA ASP A 251 -13.27 -24.84 -13.63
C ASP A 251 -12.26 -23.68 -13.70
N LEU A 252 -12.69 -22.44 -13.98
CA LEU A 252 -11.81 -21.27 -14.03
C LEU A 252 -11.10 -20.98 -12.69
N PRO A 253 -11.72 -21.16 -11.50
CA PRO A 253 -11.01 -21.01 -10.23
C PRO A 253 -9.77 -21.90 -10.10
N LEU A 254 -9.73 -23.06 -10.78
CA LEU A 254 -8.56 -23.95 -10.78
C LEU A 254 -7.34 -23.32 -11.47
N ILE A 255 -7.53 -22.33 -12.36
CA ILE A 255 -6.41 -21.60 -12.94
C ILE A 255 -5.69 -20.78 -11.87
N ILE A 256 -6.43 -20.19 -10.92
CA ILE A 256 -5.82 -19.46 -9.80
C ILE A 256 -4.93 -20.39 -8.99
N HIS A 257 -5.35 -21.63 -8.74
CA HIS A 257 -4.51 -22.62 -8.06
C HIS A 257 -3.16 -22.83 -8.77
N SER A 258 -3.17 -23.02 -10.09
CA SER A 258 -1.96 -23.23 -10.88
C SER A 258 -1.04 -22.00 -10.89
N GLU A 259 -1.60 -20.80 -10.96
CA GLU A 259 -0.81 -19.55 -10.97
C GLU A 259 -0.32 -19.14 -9.58
N ALA A 260 -1.02 -19.58 -8.53
CA ALA A 260 -0.68 -19.35 -7.13
C ALA A 260 0.39 -20.30 -6.58
N ASP A 261 0.58 -21.45 -7.22
CA ASP A 261 1.57 -22.42 -6.81
C ASP A 261 2.97 -22.05 -7.33
N ILE A 262 3.94 -21.98 -6.42
CA ILE A 262 5.35 -21.71 -6.73
C ILE A 262 5.94 -22.67 -7.79
N HIS A 263 5.47 -23.91 -7.85
CA HIS A 263 5.99 -24.93 -8.73
C HIS A 263 5.39 -24.88 -10.13
N THR A 264 4.14 -24.40 -10.26
CA THR A 264 3.41 -24.39 -11.54
C THR A 264 3.16 -23.00 -12.11
N THR A 265 3.39 -21.93 -11.33
CA THR A 265 3.15 -20.55 -11.77
C THR A 265 3.90 -20.23 -13.06
N SER A 266 3.20 -19.60 -14.00
CA SER A 266 3.79 -19.14 -15.26
C SER A 266 4.75 -17.98 -15.05
N ASN A 267 4.57 -17.21 -13.97
CA ASN A 267 5.42 -16.08 -13.62
C ASN A 267 5.67 -15.99 -12.10
N LYS A 268 6.86 -16.44 -11.71
CA LYS A 268 7.35 -16.40 -10.31
C LYS A 268 7.57 -14.99 -9.73
N ASN A 269 7.40 -13.93 -10.51
CA ASN A 269 7.51 -12.54 -10.04
C ASN A 269 6.15 -11.79 -10.12
N ALA A 270 5.06 -12.49 -10.42
CA ALA A 270 3.73 -11.89 -10.49
C ALA A 270 3.30 -11.31 -9.13
N PHE A 271 2.61 -10.16 -9.16
CA PHE A 271 1.78 -9.71 -8.04
C PHE A 271 0.34 -9.91 -8.42
N TRP A 272 -0.39 -10.63 -7.61
CA TRP A 272 -1.82 -10.80 -7.77
C TRP A 272 -2.52 -10.07 -6.64
N ILE A 273 -3.46 -9.24 -7.04
CA ILE A 273 -4.47 -8.68 -6.16
C ILE A 273 -5.78 -9.30 -6.58
N LEU A 274 -6.30 -10.19 -5.73
CA LEU A 274 -7.60 -10.80 -5.89
C LEU A 274 -8.61 -10.02 -5.06
N THR A 275 -9.86 -9.95 -5.52
CA THR A 275 -10.91 -9.29 -4.74
C THR A 275 -12.14 -10.17 -4.64
N VAL A 276 -12.81 -10.10 -3.49
CA VAL A 276 -14.08 -10.75 -3.22
C VAL A 276 -15.08 -9.71 -2.75
N GLU A 277 -16.23 -9.68 -3.41
CA GLU A 277 -17.29 -8.73 -3.10
C GLU A 277 -18.38 -9.42 -2.27
N VAL A 278 -18.70 -8.86 -1.10
CA VAL A 278 -19.67 -9.43 -0.14
C VAL A 278 -20.76 -8.42 0.20
N ASP A 279 -21.90 -8.88 0.71
CA ASP A 279 -22.99 -7.96 1.09
C ASP A 279 -22.65 -7.15 2.36
N THR A 280 -22.04 -7.81 3.35
CA THR A 280 -21.64 -7.21 4.62
C THR A 280 -20.40 -7.88 5.20
N ILE A 281 -19.51 -7.10 5.81
CA ILE A 281 -18.37 -7.60 6.59
C ILE A 281 -18.78 -7.57 8.07
N ASN A 282 -18.97 -8.75 8.65
CA ASN A 282 -19.48 -8.92 10.02
C ASN A 282 -18.77 -10.01 10.83
N ASN A 283 -17.69 -10.55 10.29
CA ASN A 283 -16.96 -11.67 10.85
C ASN A 283 -15.49 -11.63 10.40
N ASP A 284 -14.69 -12.55 10.89
CA ASP A 284 -13.29 -12.70 10.50
C ASP A 284 -13.12 -12.86 8.98
N CYS A 285 -12.10 -12.20 8.42
CA CYS A 285 -11.85 -12.16 6.97
C CYS A 285 -11.58 -13.54 6.37
N TYR A 286 -10.95 -14.46 7.10
CA TYR A 286 -10.71 -15.82 6.63
C TYR A 286 -12.03 -16.59 6.53
N LEU A 287 -12.92 -16.45 7.53
CA LEU A 287 -14.24 -17.08 7.50
C LEU A 287 -15.13 -16.52 6.40
N ILE A 288 -15.10 -15.21 6.16
CA ILE A 288 -15.86 -14.58 5.08
C ILE A 288 -15.34 -15.07 3.72
N LEU A 289 -14.02 -15.14 3.54
CA LEU A 289 -13.42 -15.62 2.30
C LEU A 289 -13.82 -17.07 2.02
N ASP A 290 -13.64 -17.96 3.00
CA ASP A 290 -13.95 -19.38 2.90
C ASP A 290 -15.43 -19.59 2.56
N ARG A 291 -16.32 -18.94 3.29
CA ARG A 291 -17.76 -19.03 3.07
C ARG A 291 -18.16 -18.50 1.70
N SER A 292 -17.76 -17.28 1.35
CA SER A 292 -18.21 -16.61 0.13
C SER A 292 -17.78 -17.37 -1.12
N LEU A 293 -16.55 -17.89 -1.14
CA LEU A 293 -16.03 -18.64 -2.29
C LEU A 293 -16.62 -20.05 -2.37
N LYS A 294 -16.84 -20.74 -1.25
CA LYS A 294 -17.55 -22.02 -1.26
C LYS A 294 -19.00 -21.86 -1.71
N GLU A 295 -19.72 -20.87 -1.19
CA GLU A 295 -21.09 -20.57 -1.62
C GLU A 295 -21.15 -20.24 -3.11
N ALA A 296 -20.22 -19.42 -3.62
CA ALA A 296 -20.18 -19.06 -5.02
C ALA A 296 -19.83 -20.25 -5.94
N TRP A 297 -18.77 -20.99 -5.65
CA TRP A 297 -18.26 -22.02 -6.57
C TRP A 297 -18.92 -23.39 -6.41
N ILE A 298 -19.42 -23.73 -5.21
CA ILE A 298 -20.20 -24.95 -4.97
C ILE A 298 -21.68 -24.67 -5.20
N GLY A 299 -22.22 -23.62 -4.56
CA GLY A 299 -23.66 -23.39 -4.45
C GLY A 299 -24.32 -22.84 -5.71
N ASN A 300 -23.70 -21.85 -6.38
CA ASN A 300 -24.32 -21.23 -7.56
C ASN A 300 -24.11 -22.04 -8.85
N HIS A 301 -23.17 -22.99 -8.84
CA HIS A 301 -22.69 -23.61 -10.06
C HIS A 301 -22.61 -25.14 -10.00
N GLU A 302 -22.63 -25.79 -8.83
CA GLU A 302 -22.32 -27.24 -8.65
C GLU A 302 -21.08 -27.70 -9.44
N MET A 303 -20.14 -26.77 -9.69
CA MET A 303 -19.05 -26.98 -10.65
C MET A 303 -17.76 -27.48 -10.02
N LEU A 304 -17.58 -27.23 -8.71
CA LEU A 304 -16.42 -27.68 -7.95
C LEU A 304 -16.87 -28.31 -6.62
N ASN A 305 -16.12 -29.31 -6.15
CA ASN A 305 -16.31 -29.90 -4.83
C ASN A 305 -15.34 -29.30 -3.79
N ASN A 306 -15.55 -29.63 -2.51
CA ASN A 306 -14.68 -29.15 -1.43
C ASN A 306 -13.21 -29.54 -1.63
N ASP A 307 -12.93 -30.75 -2.14
CA ASP A 307 -11.58 -31.24 -2.36
C ASP A 307 -10.81 -30.41 -3.40
N GLN A 308 -11.52 -29.83 -4.36
CA GLN A 308 -10.96 -28.94 -5.38
C GLN A 308 -10.80 -27.50 -4.88
N ILE A 309 -11.69 -27.03 -4.02
CA ILE A 309 -11.69 -25.63 -3.54
C ILE A 309 -10.69 -25.40 -2.41
N LEU A 310 -10.56 -26.35 -1.47
CA LEU A 310 -9.67 -26.19 -0.32
C LEU A 310 -8.21 -25.89 -0.73
N PRO A 311 -7.61 -26.55 -1.75
CA PRO A 311 -6.27 -26.22 -2.21
C PRO A 311 -6.14 -24.85 -2.91
N ILE A 312 -7.23 -24.29 -3.45
CA ILE A 312 -7.24 -22.92 -3.96
C ILE A 312 -7.20 -21.97 -2.77
N LEU A 313 -8.13 -22.14 -1.83
CA LEU A 313 -8.26 -21.32 -0.63
C LEU A 313 -6.95 -21.29 0.15
N SER A 314 -6.28 -22.42 0.35
CA SER A 314 -5.01 -22.48 1.07
C SER A 314 -3.90 -21.62 0.46
N ARG A 315 -3.98 -21.30 -0.84
CA ARG A 315 -2.98 -20.50 -1.56
C ARG A 315 -3.33 -19.01 -1.62
N ILE A 316 -4.63 -18.67 -1.57
CA ILE A 316 -5.11 -17.28 -1.67
C ILE A 316 -5.51 -16.68 -0.32
N SER A 317 -5.57 -17.49 0.74
CA SER A 317 -5.93 -17.08 2.10
C SER A 317 -4.71 -16.75 2.96
N SER A 318 -3.53 -16.56 2.39
CA SER A 318 -2.31 -16.24 3.16
C SER A 318 -2.51 -15.04 4.10
N PHE A 319 -3.17 -13.99 3.59
CA PHE A 319 -3.51 -12.79 4.36
C PHE A 319 -4.71 -12.06 3.72
N PRO A 320 -5.97 -12.49 3.97
CA PRO A 320 -7.16 -11.82 3.48
C PRO A 320 -7.39 -10.52 4.25
N ILE A 321 -7.73 -9.44 3.53
CA ILE A 321 -7.91 -8.11 4.11
C ILE A 321 -9.33 -7.62 3.84
N CYS A 322 -10.09 -7.39 4.90
CA CYS A 322 -11.40 -6.76 4.81
C CYS A 322 -11.26 -5.23 4.71
N LEU A 323 -12.02 -4.65 3.79
CA LEU A 323 -12.18 -3.21 3.60
C LEU A 323 -13.59 -2.84 4.05
N GLU A 324 -13.69 -2.25 5.24
CA GLU A 324 -14.95 -1.84 5.89
C GLU A 324 -15.39 -0.41 5.55
#